data_AF-A0A6U3V0M2-F1
#
_entry.id   AF-A0A6U3V0M2-F1
#
_cell.length_a   1.000
_cell.length_b   1.000
_cell.length_c   1.000
_cell.angle_alpha   90.00
_cell.angle_beta   90.00
_cell.angle_gamma   90.00
#
_symmetry.space_group_name_H-M   'P 1'
#
loop_
_entity.id
_entity.type
_entity.pdbx_description
1 polymer ?
#
loop_
_entity_poly.entity_id
_entity_poly.type
_entity_poly.pdbx_seq_one_letter_code
_entity_poly.pdbx_strand_id
1 'polypeptide(L)'
;MISDWKKFISFQSRPNYNTFPGLPDCITTVRLILGLIYGLSLAYRSMHGGVGVIFGLNVITFVPIFYINSFLSADVDSYKSLNFVGVANAMGLMLLVWIYFFTLTHEEEEAAFAASIKTVVEQIVTSSSEDGEFDGADAVAGEDVIPDKEF
;
A
#
# COMPACT_ATOMS: atom_id res chain seq x y z
N MET A 1 1.06 10.10 28.33
CA MET A 1 1.16 10.76 27.01
C MET A 1 2.23 11.85 26.96
N ILE A 2 2.10 13.03 27.60
CA ILE A 2 3.12 14.10 27.48
C ILE A 2 4.51 13.69 28.03
N SER A 3 4.57 12.86 29.08
CA SER A 3 5.81 12.31 29.62
C SER A 3 6.51 11.33 28.66
N ASP A 4 5.72 10.58 27.91
CA ASP A 4 6.20 9.48 27.06
C ASP A 4 6.84 10.05 25.78
N TRP A 5 6.23 11.11 25.24
CA TRP A 5 6.82 11.89 24.15
C TRP A 5 8.15 12.52 24.52
N LYS A 6 8.31 13.01 25.77
CA LYS A 6 9.60 13.54 26.25
C LYS A 6 10.68 12.46 26.29
N LYS A 7 10.33 11.23 26.70
CA LYS A 7 11.26 10.09 26.66
C LYS A 7 11.58 9.66 25.23
N PHE A 8 10.59 9.72 24.34
CA PHE A 8 10.72 9.34 22.93
C PHE A 8 11.67 10.23 22.13
N ILE A 9 11.82 11.50 22.51
CA ILE A 9 12.75 12.46 21.88
C ILE A 9 14.12 12.54 22.58
N SER A 10 14.33 11.75 23.64
CA SER A 10 15.60 11.75 24.37
C SER A 10 16.66 11.03 23.56
N PHE A 11 17.66 11.76 23.09
CA PHE A 11 18.78 11.19 22.34
C PHE A 11 19.53 10.13 23.15
N GLN A 12 19.83 8.98 22.52
CA GLN A 12 20.59 7.87 23.11
C GLN A 12 20.09 7.42 24.50
N SER A 13 18.78 7.48 24.76
CA SER A 13 18.23 7.05 26.05
C SER A 13 18.25 5.53 26.26
N ARG A 14 18.59 4.75 25.22
CA ARG A 14 18.68 3.27 25.21
C ARG A 14 17.49 2.60 25.91
N PRO A 15 16.25 2.93 25.51
CA PRO A 15 15.08 2.44 26.21
C PRO A 15 14.92 0.92 26.04
N ASN A 16 14.46 0.27 27.11
CA ASN A 16 14.05 -1.13 27.15
C ASN A 16 12.65 -1.25 27.76
N TYR A 17 12.03 -2.43 27.67
CA TYR A 17 10.65 -2.65 28.12
C TYR A 17 10.40 -2.19 29.58
N ASN A 18 11.37 -2.32 30.48
CA ASN A 18 11.22 -1.93 31.88
C ASN A 18 11.33 -0.41 32.09
N THR A 19 12.10 0.29 31.27
CA THR A 19 12.38 1.73 31.41
C THR A 19 11.41 2.60 30.60
N PHE A 20 10.92 2.09 29.47
CA PHE A 20 9.95 2.76 28.63
C PHE A 20 8.95 1.79 27.95
N PRO A 21 8.02 1.19 28.71
CA PRO A 21 7.05 0.24 28.16
C PRO A 21 6.12 0.85 27.10
N GLY A 22 5.93 2.18 27.09
CA GLY A 22 5.09 2.91 26.13
C GLY A 22 5.75 3.23 24.78
N LEU A 23 6.98 2.76 24.54
CA LEU A 23 7.67 2.93 23.26
C LEU A 23 6.86 2.40 22.05
N PRO A 24 6.20 1.21 22.10
CA PRO A 24 5.37 0.71 21.00
C PRO A 24 4.23 1.65 20.60
N ASP A 25 3.58 2.31 21.58
CA ASP A 25 2.47 3.23 21.33
C ASP A 25 2.95 4.51 20.64
N CYS A 26 4.11 5.02 21.05
CA CYS A 26 4.74 6.18 20.41
C CYS A 26 5.13 5.86 18.96
N ILE A 27 5.75 4.70 18.72
CA ILE A 27 6.09 4.23 17.37
C ILE A 27 4.83 4.08 16.50
N THR A 28 3.78 3.49 17.06
CA THR A 28 2.49 3.34 16.37
C THR A 28 1.94 4.71 15.96
N THR A 29 2.00 5.70 16.86
CA THR A 29 1.54 7.05 16.55
C THR A 29 2.37 7.70 15.43
N VAL A 30 3.71 7.57 15.48
CA VAL A 30 4.59 8.05 14.41
C VAL A 30 4.26 7.37 13.07
N ARG A 31 4.00 6.06 13.07
CA ARG A 31 3.57 5.31 11.88
C ARG A 31 2.26 5.84 11.31
N LEU A 32 1.26 6.10 12.16
CA LEU A 32 -0.01 6.68 11.72
C LEU A 32 0.18 8.07 11.09
N ILE A 33 1.01 8.92 11.68
CA ILE A 33 1.34 10.25 11.12
C ILE A 33 2.02 10.10 9.75
N LEU A 34 3.01 9.19 9.63
CA LEU A 34 3.66 8.90 8.35
C LEU A 34 2.67 8.38 7.31
N GLY A 35 1.77 7.46 7.69
CA GLY A 35 0.73 6.95 6.81
C GLY A 35 -0.20 8.05 6.30
N LEU A 36 -0.61 8.98 7.17
CA LEU A 36 -1.44 10.12 6.79
C LEU A 36 -0.72 11.05 5.81
N ILE A 37 0.52 11.45 6.12
CA ILE A 37 1.31 12.36 5.27
C ILE A 37 1.58 11.70 3.92
N TYR A 38 1.96 10.42 3.93
CA TYR A 38 2.30 9.70 2.70
C TYR A 38 1.06 9.44 1.84
N GLY A 39 -0.06 9.06 2.45
CA GLY A 39 -1.34 8.89 1.75
C GLY A 39 -1.80 10.18 1.06
N LEU A 40 -1.70 11.33 1.76
CA LEU A 40 -1.98 12.64 1.17
C LEU A 40 -1.03 12.96 0.00
N SER A 41 0.25 12.60 0.14
CA SER A 41 1.24 12.80 -0.92
C SER A 41 0.97 11.96 -2.17
N LEU A 42 0.45 10.73 -2.01
CA LEU A 42 0.07 9.86 -3.12
C LEU A 42 -1.12 10.46 -3.88
N ALA A 43 -2.13 10.95 -3.15
CA ALA A 43 -3.30 11.58 -3.74
C ALA A 43 -2.92 12.87 -4.50
N TYR A 44 -2.11 13.73 -3.90
CA TYR A 44 -1.66 14.98 -4.54
C TYR A 44 -0.87 14.74 -5.83
N ARG A 45 -0.14 13.63 -5.93
CA ARG A 45 0.65 13.27 -7.12
C ARG A 45 -0.16 12.53 -8.17
N SER A 46 -1.45 12.31 -7.95
CA SER A 46 -2.32 11.44 -8.77
C SER A 46 -1.60 10.14 -9.14
N MET A 47 -0.90 9.52 -8.18
CA MET A 47 -0.21 8.26 -8.45
C MET A 47 -1.23 7.15 -8.65
N HIS A 48 -1.05 6.35 -9.69
CA HIS A 48 -1.88 5.20 -10.02
C HIS A 48 -1.14 3.89 -9.73
N GLY A 49 -1.88 2.88 -9.28
CA GLY A 49 -1.38 1.51 -9.11
C GLY A 49 -0.58 1.24 -7.83
N GLY A 50 -0.03 0.02 -7.75
CA GLY A 50 0.55 -0.53 -6.51
C GLY A 50 1.95 -0.03 -6.13
N VAL A 51 2.68 0.63 -7.03
CA VAL A 51 4.08 1.06 -6.78
C VAL A 51 4.14 2.06 -5.64
N GLY A 52 3.24 3.06 -5.63
CA GLY A 52 3.17 4.06 -4.56
C GLY A 52 2.89 3.42 -3.20
N VAL A 53 2.06 2.39 -3.16
CA VAL A 53 1.71 1.64 -1.94
C VAL A 53 2.91 0.87 -1.39
N ILE A 54 3.69 0.21 -2.25
CA ILE A 54 4.90 -0.53 -1.83
C ILE A 54 5.94 0.42 -1.25
N PHE A 55 6.15 1.59 -1.86
CA PHE A 55 7.03 2.61 -1.29
C PHE A 55 6.49 3.14 0.04
N GLY A 56 5.19 3.33 0.17
CA GLY A 56 4.55 3.72 1.43
C GLY A 56 4.79 2.71 2.56
N LEU A 57 4.68 1.42 2.25
CA LEU A 57 5.02 0.35 3.19
C LEU A 57 6.47 0.44 3.68
N ASN A 58 7.41 0.67 2.76
CA ASN A 58 8.81 0.84 3.11
C ASN A 58 9.02 2.05 4.03
N VAL A 59 8.39 3.19 3.73
CA VAL A 59 8.50 4.41 4.54
C VAL A 59 7.94 4.18 5.96
N ILE A 60 6.74 3.62 6.07
CA ILE A 60 6.06 3.36 7.35
C ILE A 60 6.83 2.33 8.20
N THR A 61 7.46 1.36 7.55
CA THR A 61 8.19 0.29 8.25
C THR A 61 9.57 0.77 8.68
N PHE A 62 10.37 1.26 7.74
CA PHE A 62 11.80 1.48 7.96
C PHE A 62 12.13 2.83 8.60
N VAL A 63 11.39 3.91 8.36
CA VAL A 63 11.70 5.22 8.95
C VAL A 63 11.61 5.17 10.49
N PRO A 64 10.54 4.63 11.10
CA PRO A 64 10.47 4.49 12.55
C PRO A 64 11.52 3.53 13.11
N ILE A 65 11.84 2.43 12.39
CA ILE A 65 12.89 1.48 12.80
C ILE A 65 14.27 2.15 12.81
N PHE A 66 14.56 2.93 11.77
CA PHE A 66 15.79 3.70 11.70
C PHE A 66 15.89 4.70 12.85
N TYR A 67 14.79 5.39 13.17
CA TYR A 67 14.74 6.29 14.32
C TYR A 67 15.05 5.58 15.65
N ILE A 68 14.40 4.45 15.95
CA ILE A 68 14.63 3.75 17.22
C ILE A 68 16.04 3.16 17.35
N ASN A 69 16.61 2.68 16.24
CA ASN A 69 17.94 2.05 16.25
C ASN A 69 19.05 3.10 16.28
N SER A 70 18.95 4.14 15.45
CA SER A 70 20.01 5.13 15.27
C SER A 70 19.92 6.28 16.27
N PHE A 71 18.72 6.77 16.60
CA PHE A 71 18.55 7.93 17.48
C PHE A 71 18.38 7.56 18.96
N LEU A 72 17.47 6.61 19.25
CA LEU A 72 17.22 6.16 20.62
C LEU A 72 18.22 5.07 21.08
N SER A 73 18.82 4.33 20.14
CA SER A 73 19.62 3.14 20.40
C SER A 73 18.89 2.16 21.32
N ALA A 74 17.60 1.95 21.04
CA ALA A 74 16.70 1.12 21.84
C ALA A 74 17.12 -0.36 21.83
N ASP A 75 16.89 -1.03 22.95
CA ASP A 75 17.01 -2.49 23.04
C ASP A 75 15.74 -3.13 22.49
N VAL A 76 15.70 -3.32 21.17
CA VAL A 76 14.53 -3.79 20.42
C VAL A 76 14.13 -5.20 20.84
N ASP A 77 15.09 -6.04 21.22
CA ASP A 77 14.87 -7.44 21.61
C ASP A 77 14.12 -7.55 22.94
N SER A 78 14.19 -6.51 23.78
CA SER A 78 13.42 -6.45 25.02
C SER A 78 11.91 -6.29 24.80
N TYR A 79 11.46 -5.92 23.60
CA TYR A 79 10.06 -5.67 23.27
C TYR A 79 9.49 -6.76 22.35
N LYS A 80 8.27 -7.22 22.63
CA LYS A 80 7.56 -8.15 21.74
C LYS A 80 7.12 -7.43 20.46
N SER A 81 7.74 -7.78 19.32
CA SER A 81 7.32 -7.36 17.98
C SER A 81 7.32 -5.84 17.71
N LEU A 82 8.26 -5.10 18.32
CA LEU A 82 8.40 -3.64 18.13
C LEU A 82 8.54 -3.23 16.65
N ASN A 83 9.21 -4.06 15.85
CA ASN A 83 9.45 -3.80 14.44
C ASN A 83 8.18 -3.70 13.60
N PHE A 84 7.09 -4.38 13.98
CA PHE A 84 5.86 -4.44 13.16
C PHE A 84 4.64 -3.84 13.83
N VAL A 85 4.76 -3.36 15.07
CA VAL A 85 3.62 -2.79 15.81
C VAL A 85 2.96 -1.62 15.06
N GLY A 86 1.67 -1.71 14.79
CA GLY A 86 0.94 -0.62 14.13
C GLY A 86 1.25 -0.41 12.63
N VAL A 87 2.07 -1.26 11.99
CA VAL A 87 2.34 -1.16 10.54
C VAL A 87 1.05 -1.35 9.73
N ALA A 88 0.27 -2.39 10.04
CA ALA A 88 -1.00 -2.65 9.34
C ALA A 88 -2.00 -1.48 9.50
N ASN A 89 -2.09 -0.91 10.70
CA ASN A 89 -2.98 0.22 10.98
C ASN A 89 -2.57 1.47 10.18
N ALA A 90 -1.27 1.77 10.14
CA ALA A 90 -0.74 2.88 9.37
C ALA A 90 -0.88 2.70 7.85
N MET A 91 -0.70 1.47 7.36
CA MET A 91 -0.99 1.12 5.96
C MET A 91 -2.46 1.29 5.62
N GLY A 92 -3.36 0.80 6.48
CA GLY A 92 -4.79 0.99 6.32
C GLY A 92 -5.17 2.47 6.26
N LEU A 93 -4.62 3.29 7.17
CA LEU A 93 -4.84 4.74 7.17
C LEU A 93 -4.29 5.41 5.92
N MET A 94 -3.07 5.06 5.50
CA MET A 94 -2.45 5.58 4.28
C MET A 94 -3.32 5.31 3.05
N LEU A 95 -3.80 4.07 2.90
CA LEU A 95 -4.69 3.68 1.80
C LEU A 95 -6.02 4.42 1.87
N LEU A 96 -6.62 4.53 3.05
CA LEU A 96 -7.89 5.24 3.23
C LEU A 96 -7.76 6.72 2.83
N VAL A 97 -6.72 7.40 3.30
CA VAL A 97 -6.45 8.81 2.95
C VAL A 97 -6.18 8.93 1.45
N TRP A 98 -5.34 8.06 0.88
CA TRP A 98 -5.04 8.10 -0.54
C TRP A 98 -6.30 7.90 -1.38
N ILE A 99 -7.09 6.85 -1.13
CA ILE A 99 -8.33 6.56 -1.86
C ILE A 99 -9.30 7.74 -1.71
N TYR A 100 -9.54 8.22 -0.49
CA TYR A 100 -10.47 9.32 -0.24
C TYR A 100 -10.13 10.57 -1.06
N PHE A 101 -8.88 11.04 -0.99
CA PHE A 101 -8.47 12.24 -1.72
C PHE A 101 -8.33 12.00 -3.22
N PHE A 102 -7.92 10.80 -3.64
CA PHE A 102 -7.85 10.44 -5.04
C PHE A 102 -9.25 10.42 -5.67
N THR A 103 -10.26 9.89 -4.97
CA THR A 103 -11.66 9.91 -5.41
C THR A 103 -12.19 11.33 -5.56
N LEU A 104 -11.91 12.22 -4.61
CA LEU A 104 -12.33 13.62 -4.69
C LEU A 104 -11.75 14.37 -5.90
N THR A 105 -10.58 13.97 -6.39
CA THR A 105 -9.91 14.65 -7.51
C THR A 105 -10.16 14.00 -8.87
N HIS A 106 -10.74 12.79 -8.92
CA HIS A 106 -10.96 12.01 -10.15
C HIS A 106 -12.41 11.50 -10.28
N GLU A 107 -13.41 12.32 -9.90
CA GLU A 107 -14.84 11.96 -10.04
C GLU A 107 -15.21 11.51 -11.47
N GLU A 108 -14.58 12.09 -12.51
CA GLU A 108 -14.82 11.70 -13.91
C GLU A 108 -14.28 10.30 -14.25
N GLU A 109 -13.17 9.86 -13.64
CA GLU A 109 -12.62 8.51 -13.85
C GLU A 109 -13.44 7.44 -13.11
N GLU A 110 -14.08 7.80 -11.99
CA GLU A 110 -14.98 6.90 -11.27
C GLU A 110 -16.24 6.59 -12.08
N ALA A 111 -16.80 7.60 -12.77
CA ALA A 111 -17.90 7.39 -13.72
C ALA A 111 -17.49 6.44 -14.86
N ALA A 112 -16.26 6.56 -15.36
CA ALA A 112 -15.71 5.67 -16.40
C ALA A 112 -15.45 4.25 -15.88
N PHE A 113 -14.92 4.10 -14.66
CA PHE A 113 -14.69 2.79 -14.04
C PHE A 113 -16.01 2.08 -13.72
N ALA A 114 -16.99 2.79 -13.14
CA ALA A 114 -18.33 2.26 -12.90
C ALA A 114 -19.02 1.84 -14.22
N ALA A 115 -18.86 2.64 -15.29
CA ALA A 115 -19.34 2.28 -16.62
C ALA A 115 -18.65 1.02 -17.15
N SER A 116 -17.32 0.89 -17.00
CA SER A 116 -16.57 -0.27 -17.47
C SER A 116 -16.93 -1.58 -16.72
N ILE A 117 -17.16 -1.52 -15.40
CA ILE A 117 -17.65 -2.66 -14.63
C ILE A 117 -19.02 -3.10 -15.13
N LYS A 118 -19.92 -2.14 -15.38
CA LYS A 118 -21.25 -2.44 -15.88
C LYS A 118 -21.20 -3.16 -17.24
N THR A 119 -20.35 -2.71 -18.16
CA THR A 119 -20.17 -3.35 -19.47
C THR A 119 -19.61 -4.78 -19.36
N VAL A 120 -18.65 -5.01 -18.47
CA VAL A 120 -18.10 -6.36 -18.25
C VAL A 120 -19.15 -7.30 -17.65
N VAL A 121 -19.95 -6.80 -16.69
CA VAL A 121 -21.06 -7.57 -16.10
C VAL A 121 -22.12 -7.89 -17.15
N GLU A 122 -22.48 -6.92 -17.99
CA GLU A 122 -23.41 -7.14 -19.11
C GLU A 122 -22.88 -8.18 -20.09
N GLN A 123 -21.61 -8.12 -20.49
CA GLN A 123 -20.98 -9.13 -21.35
C GLN A 123 -20.99 -10.53 -20.73
N ILE A 124 -20.73 -10.66 -19.43
CA ILE A 124 -20.78 -11.95 -18.72
C ILE A 124 -22.22 -12.49 -18.68
N VAL A 125 -23.20 -11.63 -18.40
CA VAL A 125 -24.61 -12.01 -18.36
C VAL A 125 -25.14 -12.38 -19.75
N THR A 126 -24.75 -11.66 -20.80
CA THR A 126 -25.12 -11.97 -22.18
C THR A 126 -24.44 -13.26 -22.68
N SER A 127 -23.14 -13.44 -22.41
CA SER A 127 -22.43 -14.70 -22.73
C SER A 127 -22.94 -15.92 -21.96
N SER A 128 -23.56 -15.72 -20.80
CA SER A 128 -24.23 -16.80 -20.03
C SER A 128 -25.68 -17.04 -20.48
N SER A 129 -26.23 -16.20 -21.37
CA SER A 129 -27.59 -16.32 -21.91
C SER A 129 -27.61 -16.91 -23.34
N GLU A 130 -26.45 -17.07 -23.98
CA GLU A 130 -26.28 -17.68 -25.30
C GLU A 130 -25.62 -19.06 -25.17
N ASP A 131 -26.23 -19.97 -24.39
CA ASP A 131 -26.02 -21.41 -24.58
C ASP A 131 -26.94 -21.88 -25.70
N GLY A 132 -26.41 -21.81 -26.92
CA GLY A 132 -27.05 -22.31 -28.13
C GLY A 132 -26.11 -22.26 -29.32
N GLU A 133 -25.21 -23.24 -29.38
CA GLU A 133 -24.35 -23.60 -30.51
C GLU A 133 -22.89 -23.07 -30.47
N PHE A 134 -22.06 -23.83 -29.77
CA PHE A 134 -20.60 -23.79 -29.87
C PHE A 134 -20.16 -24.61 -31.10
N ASP A 135 -19.86 -23.95 -32.23
CA ASP A 135 -19.16 -24.60 -33.34
C ASP A 135 -17.65 -24.54 -33.07
N GLY A 136 -17.16 -25.62 -32.46
CA GLY A 136 -15.74 -25.86 -32.25
C GLY A 136 -15.07 -26.34 -33.53
N ALA A 137 -14.70 -25.43 -34.41
CA ALA A 137 -13.83 -25.73 -35.55
C ALA A 137 -13.09 -24.48 -36.06
N ASP A 138 -12.07 -24.03 -35.31
CA ASP A 138 -10.81 -23.63 -35.95
C ASP A 138 -9.70 -23.43 -34.91
N ALA A 139 -9.01 -24.53 -34.63
CA ALA A 139 -7.75 -24.52 -33.92
C ALA A 139 -6.82 -25.53 -34.59
N VAL A 140 -6.33 -25.27 -35.81
CA VAL A 140 -5.16 -26.01 -36.35
C VAL A 140 -4.30 -25.14 -37.30
N ALA A 141 -3.05 -24.91 -36.86
CA ALA A 141 -1.80 -24.89 -37.62
C ALA A 141 -1.27 -23.62 -38.33
N GLY A 142 0.06 -23.46 -38.17
CA GLY A 142 0.96 -22.61 -38.97
C GLY A 142 1.83 -21.73 -38.06
N GLU A 143 2.78 -22.27 -37.29
CA GLU A 143 4.16 -22.60 -37.69
C GLU A 143 4.99 -21.35 -38.09
N ASP A 144 6.04 -21.09 -37.30
CA ASP A 144 7.07 -20.07 -37.48
C ASP A 144 7.68 -20.11 -38.90
N VAL A 145 7.71 -18.98 -39.61
CA VAL A 145 8.62 -18.78 -40.75
C VAL A 145 9.23 -17.38 -40.71
N ILE A 146 10.54 -17.37 -40.46
CA ILE A 146 11.49 -16.24 -40.55
C ILE A 146 11.52 -15.70 -41.99
N PRO A 147 11.41 -14.38 -42.24
CA PRO A 147 11.71 -13.84 -43.55
C PRO A 147 13.22 -13.59 -43.68
N ASP A 148 13.92 -14.48 -44.38
CA ASP A 148 15.23 -14.19 -44.95
C ASP A 148 15.07 -13.75 -46.43
N LYS A 149 16.00 -12.89 -46.84
CA LYS A 149 16.05 -12.01 -48.02
C LYS A 149 16.02 -12.74 -49.37
N GLU A 150 15.54 -12.05 -50.42
CA GLU A 150 16.18 -11.78 -51.75
C GLU A 150 15.40 -10.58 -52.38
N PHE A 151 15.99 -9.54 -53.00
CA PHE A 151 17.00 -9.48 -54.06
C PHE A 151 18.10 -8.43 -53.79
#